data_AF-A0A958ZXH6-F1
#
_entry.id   AF-A0A958ZXH6-F1
#
_cell.length_a   1.000
_cell.length_b   1.000
_cell.length_c   1.000
_cell.angle_alpha   90.00
_cell.angle_beta   90.00
_cell.angle_gamma   90.00
#
_symmetry.space_group_name_H-M   'P 1'
#
loop_
_entity.id
_entity.type
_entity.pdbx_description
1 polymer ?
#
loop_
_entity_poly.entity_id
_entity_poly.type
_entity_poly.pdbx_seq_one_letter_code
_entity_poly.pdbx_strand_id
1 'polypeptide(L)'
;MKAYYLVIAVVAYLVSGCSSTHSVATWKSPDYKGKQYNKLLVWGLSDNVSVRATVEDEVAYFLNEKKINSVSGSDIAPPDREALPKKMEEAKAMLEKNGFDGVLTMGLIDQKEKTRYVQGTNYAPMAYGYYNSFYSYYPYMYSSVYQPGHYETSQEIYIETNLWDVETGKLVWSQQTKTVDPSSIAGFANSYARGIVASLIKNGIVVPSK
;
A
#
# COMPACT_ATOMS: atom_id res chain seq x y z
N MET A 1 -15.39 31.94 -22.70
CA MET A 1 -15.66 30.50 -22.95
C MET A 1 -14.42 29.62 -22.84
N LYS A 2 -13.29 29.91 -23.52
CA LYS A 2 -12.06 29.09 -23.43
C LYS A 2 -11.48 28.91 -22.02
N ALA A 3 -11.54 29.93 -21.16
CA ALA A 3 -11.05 29.86 -19.78
C ALA A 3 -11.87 28.93 -18.86
N TYR A 4 -13.18 28.79 -19.11
CA TYR A 4 -14.05 27.92 -18.33
C TYR A 4 -13.77 26.43 -18.62
N TYR A 5 -13.50 26.08 -19.89
CA TYR A 5 -13.07 24.74 -20.26
C TYR A 5 -11.70 24.36 -19.67
N LEU A 6 -10.80 25.34 -19.51
CA LEU A 6 -9.49 25.15 -18.87
C LEU A 6 -9.62 24.87 -17.36
N VAL A 7 -10.53 25.57 -16.67
CA VAL A 7 -10.81 25.33 -15.23
C VAL A 7 -11.49 23.98 -15.03
N ILE A 8 -12.42 23.57 -15.90
CA ILE A 8 -13.06 22.24 -15.84
C ILE A 8 -12.04 21.12 -16.09
N ALA A 9 -11.11 21.30 -17.03
CA ALA A 9 -10.06 20.32 -17.29
C ALA A 9 -9.09 20.16 -16.10
N VAL A 10 -8.80 21.23 -15.36
CA VAL A 10 -7.95 21.20 -14.15
C VAL A 10 -8.67 20.54 -12.97
N VAL A 11 -9.97 20.80 -12.79
CA VAL A 11 -10.77 20.17 -11.72
C VAL A 11 -11.01 18.68 -12.00
N ALA A 12 -11.17 18.29 -13.27
CA ALA A 12 -11.30 16.88 -13.66
C ALA A 12 -10.01 16.07 -13.44
N TYR A 13 -8.84 16.71 -13.44
CA TYR A 13 -7.55 16.04 -13.18
C TYR A 13 -7.32 15.75 -11.68
N LEU A 14 -8.02 16.44 -10.77
CA LEU A 14 -7.85 16.30 -9.32
C LEU A 14 -8.57 15.08 -8.72
N VAL A 15 -9.34 14.33 -9.51
CA VAL A 15 -10.08 13.14 -9.05
C VAL A 15 -9.36 11.83 -9.42
N SER A 16 -8.06 11.87 -9.73
CA SER A 16 -7.26 10.65 -9.88
C SER A 16 -7.37 9.81 -8.60
N GLY A 17 -8.07 8.69 -8.70
CA GLY A 17 -8.51 7.86 -7.58
C GLY A 17 -7.39 7.59 -6.58
N CYS A 18 -7.56 8.14 -5.38
CA CYS A 18 -6.67 7.91 -4.25
C CYS A 18 -6.97 6.51 -3.72
N SER A 19 -6.22 5.51 -4.17
CA SER A 19 -6.26 4.20 -3.50
C SER A 19 -5.78 4.39 -2.07
N SER A 20 -6.57 4.00 -1.07
CA SER A 20 -6.19 4.18 0.33
C SER A 20 -5.49 2.94 0.85
N THR A 21 -4.21 3.08 1.20
CA THR A 21 -3.47 2.06 1.94
C THR A 21 -3.69 2.25 3.44
N HIS A 22 -4.06 1.17 4.12
CA HIS A 22 -4.33 1.15 5.55
C HIS A 22 -3.38 0.19 6.28
N SER A 23 -2.95 0.56 7.48
CA SER A 23 -2.25 -0.37 8.37
C SER A 23 -3.23 -1.40 8.93
N VAL A 24 -2.87 -2.68 8.84
CA VAL A 24 -3.63 -3.80 9.43
C VAL A 24 -3.03 -4.18 10.77
N ALA A 25 -1.72 -4.37 10.82
CA ALA A 25 -0.98 -4.73 12.02
C ALA A 25 0.41 -4.11 11.99
N THR A 26 0.97 -3.83 13.16
CA THR A 26 2.33 -3.32 13.30
C THR A 26 2.97 -3.95 14.51
N TRP A 27 4.23 -4.34 14.37
CA TRP A 27 5.05 -4.92 15.43
C TRP A 27 6.43 -4.26 15.43
N LYS A 28 6.98 -4.11 16.63
CA LYS A 28 8.32 -3.56 16.87
C LYS A 28 9.03 -4.46 17.87
N SER A 29 10.30 -4.75 17.61
CA SER A 29 11.11 -5.57 18.51
C SER A 29 11.22 -4.91 19.90
N PRO A 30 10.96 -5.64 20.99
CA PRO A 30 11.17 -5.16 22.36
C PRO A 30 12.63 -4.78 22.66
N ASP A 31 13.57 -5.41 21.94
CA ASP A 31 15.01 -5.19 22.11
C ASP A 31 15.53 -3.98 21.32
N TYR A 32 14.69 -3.37 20.47
CA TYR A 32 15.11 -2.25 19.64
C TYR A 32 15.28 -0.96 20.45
N LYS A 33 16.52 -0.44 20.49
CA LYS A 33 16.88 0.75 21.27
C LYS A 33 17.02 2.04 20.45
N GLY A 34 16.55 2.06 19.20
CA GLY A 34 16.61 3.26 18.35
C GLY A 34 17.93 3.42 17.61
N LYS A 35 18.34 2.41 16.83
CA LYS A 35 19.49 2.50 15.93
C LYS A 35 19.22 3.53 14.84
N GLN A 36 20.23 4.34 14.52
CA GLN A 36 20.18 5.19 13.34
C GLN A 36 20.77 4.43 12.16
N TYR A 37 19.97 4.22 11.12
CA TYR A 37 20.40 3.59 9.88
C TYR A 37 20.99 4.63 8.93
N ASN A 38 22.21 4.39 8.44
CA ASN A 38 22.94 5.26 7.53
C ASN A 38 22.61 4.98 6.07
N LYS A 39 22.24 3.74 5.72
CA LYS A 39 21.89 3.36 4.34
C LYS A 39 20.98 2.14 4.34
N LEU A 40 19.76 2.33 3.84
CA LEU A 40 18.76 1.28 3.72
C LEU A 40 18.73 0.69 2.30
N LEU A 41 18.69 -0.63 2.20
CA LEU A 41 18.27 -1.31 0.98
C LEU A 41 16.74 -1.46 1.01
N VAL A 42 16.06 -1.12 -0.08
CA VAL A 42 14.63 -1.38 -0.26
C VAL A 42 14.45 -2.53 -1.24
N TRP A 43 13.84 -3.64 -0.81
CA TRP A 43 13.74 -4.86 -1.61
C TRP A 43 12.33 -5.45 -1.62
N GLY A 44 11.78 -5.62 -2.81
CA GLY A 44 10.49 -6.26 -3.05
C GLY A 44 10.65 -7.75 -3.35
N LEU A 45 9.91 -8.58 -2.62
CA LEU A 45 9.83 -10.02 -2.82
C LEU A 45 8.72 -10.33 -3.83
N SER A 46 8.98 -10.04 -5.11
CA SER A 46 8.05 -10.30 -6.22
C SER A 46 8.79 -10.69 -7.49
N ASP A 47 8.22 -11.64 -8.23
CA ASP A 47 8.70 -12.05 -9.56
C ASP A 47 8.30 -11.05 -10.66
N ASN A 48 7.33 -10.17 -10.39
CA ASN A 48 6.95 -9.13 -11.32
C ASN A 48 7.94 -7.97 -11.23
N VAL A 49 8.97 -7.99 -12.09
CA VAL A 49 10.05 -6.99 -12.14
C VAL A 49 9.52 -5.56 -12.21
N SER A 50 8.54 -5.29 -13.08
CA SER A 50 8.02 -3.94 -13.27
C SER A 50 7.32 -3.41 -12.01
N VAL A 51 6.49 -4.25 -11.37
CA VAL A 51 5.82 -3.88 -10.13
C VAL A 51 6.83 -3.71 -8.99
N ARG A 52 7.77 -4.66 -8.89
CA ARG A 52 8.84 -4.64 -7.88
C ARG A 52 9.64 -3.34 -7.96
N ALA A 53 10.21 -3.03 -9.13
CA ALA A 53 11.00 -1.82 -9.33
C ALA A 53 10.18 -0.56 -9.02
N THR A 54 8.95 -0.47 -9.53
CA THR A 54 8.07 0.69 -9.26
C THR A 54 7.84 0.91 -7.76
N VAL A 55 7.60 -0.17 -7.00
CA VAL A 55 7.37 -0.07 -5.54
C VAL A 55 8.65 0.26 -4.78
N GLU A 56 9.78 -0.39 -5.13
CA GLU A 56 11.08 -0.13 -4.52
C GLU A 56 11.53 1.31 -4.71
N ASP A 57 11.45 1.81 -5.95
CA ASP A 57 11.85 3.17 -6.33
C ASP A 57 11.00 4.20 -5.59
N GLU A 58 9.68 3.99 -5.52
CA GLU A 58 8.77 4.93 -4.86
C GLU A 58 9.00 4.98 -3.34
N VAL A 59 9.24 3.83 -2.71
CA VAL A 59 9.59 3.78 -1.27
C VAL A 59 10.94 4.45 -1.02
N ALA A 60 11.95 4.14 -1.84
CA ALA A 60 13.26 4.77 -1.73
C ALA A 60 13.16 6.29 -1.96
N TYR A 61 12.36 6.75 -2.93
CA TYR A 61 12.10 8.16 -3.18
C TYR A 61 11.56 8.85 -1.91
N PHE A 62 10.48 8.33 -1.31
CA PHE A 62 9.89 8.95 -0.12
C PHE A 62 10.79 8.90 1.13
N LEU A 63 11.62 7.86 1.28
CA LEU A 63 12.64 7.82 2.34
C LEU A 63 13.71 8.90 2.12
N ASN A 64 14.23 9.03 0.89
CA ASN A 64 15.24 10.04 0.56
C ASN A 64 14.71 11.48 0.67
N GLU A 65 13.45 11.71 0.29
CA GLU A 65 12.73 12.98 0.53
C GLU A 65 12.69 13.35 2.03
N LYS A 66 12.76 12.35 2.92
CA LYS A 66 12.86 12.51 4.38
C LYS A 66 14.30 12.46 4.90
N LYS A 67 15.30 12.64 4.03
CA LYS A 67 16.74 12.59 4.36
C LYS A 67 17.16 11.25 4.99
N ILE A 68 16.48 10.17 4.63
CA ILE A 68 16.84 8.80 5.00
C ILE A 68 17.45 8.17 3.75
N ASN A 69 18.76 8.01 3.76
CA ASN A 69 19.51 7.45 2.64
C ASN A 69 19.05 6.02 2.37
N SER A 70 18.47 5.81 1.19
CA SER A 70 17.95 4.52 0.78
C SER A 70 18.15 4.27 -0.70
N VAL A 71 18.29 3.01 -1.08
CA VAL A 71 18.54 2.59 -2.46
C VAL A 71 17.56 1.49 -2.84
N SER A 72 16.99 1.59 -4.03
CA SER A 72 16.17 0.56 -4.64
C SER A 72 17.01 -0.68 -4.94
N GLY A 73 16.51 -1.88 -4.61
CA GLY A 73 17.21 -3.11 -4.93
C GLY A 73 17.33 -3.34 -6.43
N SER A 74 16.37 -2.85 -7.21
CA SER A 74 16.37 -2.88 -8.67
C SER A 74 17.48 -2.02 -9.30
N ASP A 75 18.04 -1.04 -8.59
CA ASP A 75 19.21 -0.28 -9.04
C ASP A 75 20.53 -1.05 -8.89
N ILE A 76 20.53 -2.08 -8.05
CA ILE A 76 21.73 -2.83 -7.65
C ILE A 76 21.78 -4.20 -8.34
N ALA A 77 20.61 -4.81 -8.55
CA ALA A 77 20.47 -6.15 -9.09
C ALA A 77 19.82 -6.12 -10.46
N PRO A 78 20.37 -6.84 -11.45
CA PRO A 78 19.73 -6.92 -12.75
C PRO A 78 18.36 -7.62 -12.64
N PRO A 79 17.43 -7.34 -13.57
CA PRO A 79 16.05 -7.83 -13.52
C PRO A 79 15.89 -9.35 -13.32
N ASP A 80 16.84 -10.12 -13.84
CA ASP A 80 16.91 -11.58 -13.88
C ASP A 80 17.65 -12.21 -12.69
N ARG A 81 18.12 -11.40 -11.73
CA ARG A 81 18.76 -11.86 -10.49
C ARG A 81 18.00 -11.42 -9.26
N GLU A 82 18.06 -12.27 -8.23
CA GLU A 82 17.72 -11.88 -6.86
C GLU A 82 18.73 -10.83 -6.38
N ALA A 83 18.26 -9.73 -5.79
CA ALA A 83 19.18 -8.71 -5.27
C ALA A 83 19.98 -9.18 -4.07
N LEU A 84 19.46 -10.17 -3.34
CA LEU A 84 20.15 -10.81 -2.24
C LEU A 84 20.36 -12.29 -2.55
N PRO A 85 21.58 -12.82 -2.36
CA PRO A 85 21.84 -14.26 -2.36
C PRO A 85 20.90 -15.01 -1.40
N LYS A 86 20.48 -16.22 -1.78
CA LYS A 86 19.65 -17.10 -0.91
C LYS A 86 20.35 -17.49 0.38
N LYS A 87 21.68 -17.50 0.38
CA LYS A 87 22.47 -17.81 1.58
C LYS A 87 22.66 -16.54 2.39
N MET A 88 22.22 -16.60 3.64
CA MET A 88 22.24 -15.47 4.56
C MET A 88 23.62 -14.83 4.72
N GLU A 89 24.69 -15.65 4.81
CA GLU A 89 26.06 -15.14 4.94
C GLU A 89 26.53 -14.38 3.69
N GLU A 90 26.17 -14.86 2.50
CA GLU A 90 26.51 -14.20 1.24
C GLU A 90 25.72 -12.89 1.08
N ALA A 91 24.44 -12.88 1.48
CA ALA A 91 23.62 -11.67 1.52
C ALA A 91 24.16 -10.64 2.52
N LYS A 92 24.52 -11.07 3.73
CA LYS A 92 25.13 -10.20 4.74
C LYS A 92 26.41 -9.57 4.23
N ALA A 93 27.34 -10.38 3.70
CA ALA A 93 28.59 -9.88 3.15
C ALA A 93 28.39 -8.88 2.01
N MET A 94 27.39 -9.13 1.14
CA MET A 94 27.04 -8.22 0.05
C MET A 94 26.47 -6.90 0.57
N LEU A 95 25.59 -6.94 1.58
CA LEU A 95 25.02 -5.75 2.22
C LEU A 95 26.09 -4.90 2.89
N GLU A 96 26.92 -5.52 3.73
CA GLU A 96 28.02 -4.85 4.44
C GLU A 96 29.03 -4.24 3.48
N LYS A 97 29.42 -4.98 2.42
CA LYS A 97 30.34 -4.48 1.38
C LYS A 97 29.79 -3.24 0.65
N ASN A 98 28.48 -3.15 0.46
CA ASN A 98 27.83 -2.01 -0.18
C ASN A 98 27.41 -0.91 0.81
N GLY A 99 27.79 -1.06 2.09
CA GLY A 99 27.55 -0.08 3.15
C GLY A 99 26.12 -0.02 3.65
N PHE A 100 25.30 -1.05 3.39
CA PHE A 100 23.95 -1.13 3.94
C PHE A 100 23.98 -1.59 5.40
N ASP A 101 23.27 -0.88 6.26
CA ASP A 101 23.12 -1.24 7.67
C ASP A 101 21.68 -1.61 8.05
N GLY A 102 20.72 -1.42 7.14
CA GLY A 102 19.37 -1.95 7.24
C GLY A 102 18.80 -2.41 5.90
N VAL A 103 17.88 -3.37 5.94
CA VAL A 103 17.15 -3.87 4.76
C VAL A 103 15.66 -3.82 5.01
N LEU A 104 14.93 -3.12 4.15
CA LEU A 104 13.48 -3.07 4.14
C LEU A 104 12.96 -4.04 3.08
N THR A 105 12.38 -5.16 3.50
CA THR A 105 11.79 -6.15 2.59
C THR A 105 10.27 -5.97 2.50
N MET A 106 9.70 -6.12 1.31
CA MET A 106 8.26 -5.96 1.05
C MET A 106 7.73 -7.18 0.29
N GLY A 107 6.85 -7.96 0.90
CA GLY A 107 6.30 -9.19 0.30
C GLY A 107 4.79 -9.14 0.18
N LEU A 108 4.27 -9.56 -0.98
CA LEU A 108 2.83 -9.82 -1.15
C LEU A 108 2.48 -11.06 -0.32
N ILE A 109 1.55 -10.91 0.62
CA ILE A 109 1.13 -12.01 1.50
C ILE A 109 -0.26 -12.53 1.15
N ASP A 110 -1.12 -11.70 0.55
CA ASP A 110 -2.48 -12.08 0.18
C ASP A 110 -3.04 -11.11 -0.88
N GLN A 111 -3.90 -11.62 -1.75
CA GLN A 111 -4.66 -10.83 -2.73
C GLN A 111 -6.07 -11.40 -2.82
N LYS A 112 -7.08 -10.56 -2.59
CA LYS A 112 -8.50 -10.97 -2.56
C LYS A 112 -9.31 -10.18 -3.57
N GLU A 113 -10.19 -10.88 -4.27
CA GLU A 113 -11.27 -10.25 -5.03
C GLU A 113 -12.59 -10.46 -4.29
N LYS A 114 -13.33 -9.38 -4.03
CA LYS A 114 -14.65 -9.38 -3.39
C LYS A 114 -15.67 -8.82 -4.36
N THR A 115 -16.56 -9.68 -4.83
CA THR A 115 -17.71 -9.24 -5.63
C THR A 115 -18.92 -9.08 -4.73
N ARG A 116 -19.49 -7.88 -4.68
CA ARG A 116 -20.74 -7.59 -3.96
C ARG A 116 -21.82 -7.16 -4.95
N TYR A 117 -23.05 -7.62 -4.72
CA TYR A 117 -24.22 -7.10 -5.44
C TYR A 117 -24.65 -5.79 -4.79
N VAL A 118 -24.61 -4.70 -5.56
CA VAL A 118 -25.13 -3.40 -5.16
C VAL A 118 -26.54 -3.29 -5.70
N GLN A 119 -27.51 -3.16 -4.79
CA GLN A 119 -28.91 -2.95 -5.14
C GLN A 119 -29.06 -1.58 -5.81
N GLY A 120 -29.87 -1.49 -6.87
CA GLY A 120 -30.11 -0.24 -7.61
C GLY A 120 -30.79 0.87 -6.77
N THR A 121 -31.32 0.52 -5.61
CA THR A 121 -31.92 1.45 -4.63
C THR A 121 -31.36 1.21 -3.25
N ASN A 122 -31.04 2.29 -2.52
CA ASN A 122 -30.72 2.25 -1.09
C ASN A 122 -31.95 1.77 -0.31
N TYR A 123 -32.01 0.47 -0.01
CA TYR A 123 -33.02 -0.07 0.90
C TYR A 123 -32.63 0.26 2.34
N ALA A 124 -33.31 1.25 2.93
CA ALA A 124 -33.30 1.49 4.36
C ALA A 124 -34.64 0.97 4.94
N PRO A 125 -34.63 0.26 6.09
CA PRO A 125 -35.87 -0.05 6.78
C PRO A 125 -36.53 1.26 7.22
N MET A 126 -37.57 1.69 6.52
CA MET A 126 -38.35 2.86 6.91
C MET A 126 -39.16 2.54 8.17
N ALA A 127 -39.07 3.45 9.15
CA ALA A 127 -39.66 3.28 10.47
C ALA A 127 -41.18 3.06 10.43
N TYR A 128 -41.66 2.37 11.47
CA TYR A 128 -43.06 2.01 11.71
C TYR A 128 -43.99 3.24 11.55
N GLY A 129 -44.81 3.25 10.48
CA GLY A 129 -45.78 4.32 10.20
C GLY A 129 -46.02 4.63 8.72
N TYR A 130 -45.02 4.41 7.85
CA TYR A 130 -45.15 4.75 6.40
C TYR A 130 -45.85 3.64 5.57
N TYR A 131 -45.89 2.41 6.07
CA TYR A 131 -46.50 1.24 5.41
C TYR A 131 -47.76 0.74 6.12
N ASN A 132 -48.76 1.61 6.30
CA ASN A 132 -49.99 1.22 7.01
C ASN A 132 -50.99 0.41 6.15
N SER A 133 -50.56 -0.04 4.96
CA SER A 133 -51.39 -0.76 4.00
C SER A 133 -50.52 -1.54 3.02
N PHE A 134 -50.91 -2.79 2.73
CA PHE A 134 -50.30 -3.62 1.70
C PHE A 134 -50.30 -2.93 0.33
N TYR A 135 -51.35 -2.17 0.02
CA TYR A 135 -51.51 -1.46 -1.25
C TYR A 135 -50.54 -0.28 -1.41
N SER A 136 -49.98 0.24 -0.31
CA SER A 136 -48.93 1.27 -0.32
C SER A 136 -47.54 0.64 -0.34
N TYR A 137 -47.38 -0.52 0.31
CA TYR A 137 -46.13 -1.27 0.39
C TYR A 137 -45.75 -1.96 -0.92
N TYR A 138 -46.71 -2.67 -1.52
CA TYR A 138 -46.44 -3.53 -2.67
C TYR A 138 -45.87 -2.79 -3.89
N PRO A 139 -46.43 -1.63 -4.33
CA PRO A 139 -45.90 -0.93 -5.50
C PRO A 139 -44.49 -0.35 -5.27
N TYR A 140 -44.21 0.15 -4.07
CA TYR A 140 -42.91 0.70 -3.69
C TYR A 140 -41.84 -0.40 -3.62
N MET A 141 -42.18 -1.54 -3.03
CA MET A 141 -41.24 -2.66 -2.98
C MET A 141 -41.03 -3.30 -4.34
N TYR A 142 -42.08 -3.40 -5.15
CA TYR A 142 -41.98 -3.88 -6.53
C TYR A 142 -41.04 -2.98 -7.35
N SER A 143 -41.20 -1.65 -7.28
CA SER A 143 -40.29 -0.74 -8.00
C SER A 143 -38.86 -0.75 -7.48
N SER A 144 -38.64 -1.02 -6.19
CA SER A 144 -37.30 -1.06 -5.58
C SER A 144 -36.56 -2.38 -5.85
N VAL A 145 -37.26 -3.52 -5.82
CA VAL A 145 -36.67 -4.86 -6.02
C VAL A 145 -36.37 -5.13 -7.49
N TYR A 146 -37.20 -4.63 -8.40
CA TYR A 146 -37.04 -4.85 -9.84
C TYR A 146 -36.17 -3.78 -10.53
N GLN A 147 -35.62 -2.81 -9.79
CA GLN A 147 -34.55 -1.96 -10.32
C GLN A 147 -33.27 -2.79 -10.47
N PRO A 148 -32.67 -2.85 -11.67
CA PRO A 148 -31.48 -3.66 -11.90
C PRO A 148 -30.34 -3.13 -11.03
N GLY A 149 -29.84 -3.98 -10.13
CA GLY A 149 -28.58 -3.73 -9.45
C GLY A 149 -27.39 -4.02 -10.35
N HIS A 150 -26.20 -3.69 -9.88
CA HIS A 150 -24.94 -4.03 -10.52
C HIS A 150 -24.03 -4.78 -9.55
N TYR A 151 -23.12 -5.58 -10.11
CA TYR A 151 -22.07 -6.20 -9.32
C TYR A 151 -20.87 -5.25 -9.26
N GLU A 152 -20.34 -5.02 -8.07
CA GLU A 152 -19.06 -4.34 -7.86
C GLU A 152 -18.03 -5.37 -7.42
N THR A 153 -16.93 -5.47 -8.15
CA THR A 153 -15.76 -6.25 -7.76
C THR A 153 -14.71 -5.31 -7.16
N SER A 154 -14.26 -5.62 -5.95
CA SER A 154 -13.20 -4.89 -5.24
C SER A 154 -11.99 -5.80 -5.05
N GLN A 155 -10.79 -5.27 -5.29
CA GLN A 155 -9.51 -5.94 -5.14
C GLN A 155 -8.81 -5.44 -3.86
N GLU A 156 -8.44 -6.36 -2.97
CA GLU A 156 -7.67 -6.07 -1.77
C GLU A 156 -6.27 -6.69 -1.89
N ILE A 157 -5.23 -5.88 -1.73
CA ILE A 157 -3.82 -6.29 -1.76
C ILE A 157 -3.24 -6.17 -0.35
N TYR A 158 -2.64 -7.24 0.16
CA TYR A 158 -1.97 -7.24 1.46
C TYR A 158 -0.46 -7.38 1.29
N ILE A 159 0.29 -6.43 1.84
CA ILE A 159 1.76 -6.46 1.87
C ILE A 159 2.25 -6.51 3.30
N GLU A 160 3.21 -7.40 3.57
CA GLU A 160 4.05 -7.36 4.76
C GLU A 160 5.36 -6.64 4.46
N THR A 161 5.70 -5.68 5.30
CA THR A 161 6.92 -4.88 5.23
C THR A 161 7.75 -5.10 6.48
N ASN A 162 9.00 -5.50 6.32
CA ASN A 162 9.89 -5.86 7.42
C ASN A 162 11.19 -5.05 7.33
N LEU A 163 11.64 -4.48 8.45
CA LEU A 163 12.97 -3.89 8.56
C LEU A 163 13.90 -4.83 9.33
N TRP A 164 15.01 -5.18 8.70
CA TRP A 164 16.06 -6.03 9.24
C TRP A 164 17.30 -5.22 9.54
N ASP A 165 17.93 -5.49 10.68
CA ASP A 165 19.24 -4.97 11.00
C ASP A 165 20.34 -5.85 10.40
N VAL A 166 21.23 -5.29 9.58
CA VAL A 166 22.23 -6.07 8.84
C VAL A 166 23.29 -6.68 9.77
N GLU A 167 23.72 -5.92 10.77
CA GLU A 167 24.77 -6.32 11.71
C GLU A 167 24.35 -7.55 12.52
N THR A 168 23.14 -7.50 13.10
CA THR A 168 22.61 -8.55 13.97
C THR A 168 21.79 -9.61 13.23
N GLY A 169 21.34 -9.33 12.00
CA GLY A 169 20.41 -10.17 11.23
C GLY A 169 19.00 -10.24 11.82
N LYS A 170 18.66 -9.39 12.79
CA LYS A 170 17.38 -9.46 13.52
C LYS A 170 16.31 -8.60 12.88
N LEU A 171 15.06 -9.08 12.95
CA LEU A 171 13.88 -8.28 12.63
C LEU A 171 13.70 -7.18 13.68
N VAL A 172 13.64 -5.94 13.22
CA VAL A 172 13.48 -4.75 14.08
C VAL A 172 12.03 -4.28 14.09
N TRP A 173 11.37 -4.34 12.94
CA TRP A 173 10.03 -3.82 12.76
C TRP A 173 9.30 -4.55 11.65
N SER A 174 8.00 -4.72 11.81
CA SER A 174 7.12 -5.34 10.82
C SER A 174 5.80 -4.59 10.73
N GLN A 175 5.27 -4.44 9.53
CA GLN A 175 3.93 -3.90 9.30
C GLN A 175 3.22 -4.63 8.18
N GLN A 176 1.99 -5.01 8.46
CA GLN A 176 1.04 -5.48 7.46
C GLN A 176 0.17 -4.31 7.00
N THR A 177 0.03 -4.15 5.69
CA THR A 177 -0.82 -3.12 5.08
C THR A 177 -1.85 -3.75 4.16
N LYS A 178 -2.98 -3.07 3.98
CA LYS A 178 -4.03 -3.39 3.01
C LYS A 178 -4.24 -2.20 2.08
N THR A 179 -4.17 -2.43 0.78
CA THR A 179 -4.59 -1.45 -0.24
C THR A 179 -5.83 -1.96 -0.95
N VAL A 180 -6.83 -1.09 -1.10
CA VAL A 180 -8.11 -1.42 -1.75
C VAL A 180 -8.19 -0.69 -3.08
N ASP A 181 -8.62 -1.42 -4.12
CA ASP A 181 -8.92 -0.90 -5.46
C ASP A 181 -7.86 0.07 -6.01
N PRO A 182 -6.61 -0.38 -6.17
CA PRO A 182 -5.57 0.45 -6.73
C PRO A 182 -5.93 0.85 -8.17
N SER A 183 -5.97 2.16 -8.43
CA SER A 183 -6.30 2.72 -9.74
C SER A 183 -5.22 2.49 -10.81
N SER A 184 -3.98 2.25 -10.39
CA SER A 184 -2.82 1.90 -11.21
C SER A 184 -1.68 1.38 -10.33
N ILE A 185 -0.66 0.76 -10.92
CA ILE A 185 0.58 0.37 -10.22
C ILE A 185 1.25 1.60 -9.59
N ALA A 186 1.29 2.72 -10.31
CA ALA A 186 1.88 3.97 -9.80
C ALA A 186 1.08 4.53 -8.62
N GLY A 187 -0.26 4.59 -8.72
CA GLY A 187 -1.12 5.06 -7.63
C GLY A 187 -1.01 4.17 -6.38
N PHE A 188 -0.93 2.86 -6.59
CA PHE A 188 -0.66 1.88 -5.55
C PHE A 188 0.68 2.12 -4.86
N ALA A 189 1.78 2.11 -5.62
CA ALA A 189 3.14 2.26 -5.11
C ALA A 189 3.27 3.54 -4.30
N ASN A 190 2.70 4.63 -4.82
CA ASN A 190 2.74 5.94 -4.21
C ASN A 190 1.94 6.02 -2.89
N SER A 191 0.72 5.45 -2.85
CA SER A 191 -0.08 5.38 -1.62
C SER A 191 0.57 4.49 -0.55
N TYR A 192 1.04 3.33 -0.99
CA TYR A 192 1.72 2.36 -0.14
C TYR A 192 3.02 2.93 0.45
N ALA A 193 3.89 3.52 -0.38
CA ALA A 193 5.15 4.11 0.04
C ALA A 193 4.96 5.22 1.06
N ARG A 194 4.00 6.13 0.82
CA ARG A 194 3.65 7.16 1.80
C ARG A 194 3.20 6.58 3.14
N GLY A 195 2.37 5.53 3.11
CA GLY A 195 1.90 4.85 4.31
C GLY A 195 3.04 4.22 5.12
N ILE A 196 3.93 3.49 4.45
CA ILE A 196 5.07 2.82 5.07
C ILE A 196 6.07 3.83 5.65
N VAL A 197 6.49 4.85 4.88
CA VAL A 197 7.45 5.85 5.34
C VAL A 197 6.90 6.64 6.52
N ALA A 198 5.63 7.05 6.47
CA ALA A 198 4.97 7.72 7.59
C ALA A 198 4.96 6.83 8.85
N SER A 199 4.70 5.54 8.69
CA SER A 199 4.68 4.58 9.80
C SER A 199 6.07 4.34 10.40
N LEU A 200 7.11 4.16 9.57
CA LEU A 200 8.49 3.99 10.03
C LEU A 200 8.95 5.18 10.88
N ILE A 201 8.65 6.41 10.43
CA ILE A 201 8.98 7.65 11.16
C ILE A 201 8.15 7.76 12.44
N LYS A 202 6.83 7.55 12.36
CA LYS A 202 5.92 7.62 13.52
C LYS A 202 6.33 6.67 14.64
N ASN A 203 6.84 5.49 14.30
CA ASN A 203 7.27 4.47 15.27
C ASN A 203 8.74 4.64 15.72
N GLY A 204 9.42 5.70 15.28
CA GLY A 204 10.82 5.97 15.61
C GLY A 204 11.76 4.86 15.14
N ILE A 205 11.43 4.20 14.02
CA ILE A 205 12.24 3.13 13.44
C ILE A 205 13.35 3.73 12.58
N VAL A 206 12.99 4.71 11.76
CA VAL A 206 13.91 5.55 11.01
C VAL A 206 13.67 7.00 11.42
N VAL A 207 14.74 7.78 11.52
CA VAL A 207 14.66 9.18 11.92
C VAL A 207 15.33 10.01 10.84
N PRO A 208 14.67 11.06 10.32
CA PRO A 208 15.29 12.01 9.40
C PRO A 208 16.59 12.55 9.97
N SER A 209 17.65 12.54 9.17
CA SER A 209 18.88 13.24 9.52
C SER A 209 18.58 14.75 9.63
N LYS A 210 19.13 15.43 10.65
CA LYS A 210 18.95 16.88 10.83
C LYS A 210 19.47 17.66 9.62
#